data_AF-A0A933H4R5-F1
#
_entry.id   AF-A0A933H4R5-F1
#
_cell.length_a   1.000
_cell.length_b   1.000
_cell.length_c   1.000
_cell.angle_alpha   90.00
_cell.angle_beta   90.00
_cell.angle_gamma   90.00
#
_symmetry.space_group_name_H-M   'P 1'
#
loop_
_entity.id
_entity.type
_entity.pdbx_description
1 polymer ?
#
loop_
_entity_poly.entity_id
_entity_poly.type
_entity_poly.pdbx_seq_one_letter_code
_entity_poly.pdbx_strand_id
1 'polypeptide(L)'
;MKKQMAAALLIIGVVIFGVAVWFFRDTISYYIKLYNAKQIGDRYYAEYKFINKNIKFGASEAKLDVYRPENGDGYPVLIFVHGGSWNSGEKELYAPVAQKFVPLGIVVVIPDYTLHPKVTYRAQTEEMAAAIAWTIENISQFGGDPKRIVVSGHSAGAQLTALALSDPTWLKAWDHSASEVCGYIGVSSPFDINAQMTFERSKGNESKLLPAVFE
;
A
#
# COMPACT_ATOMS: atom_id res chain seq x y z
N MET A 1 56.06 15.10 -14.33
CA MET A 1 55.03 14.58 -15.27
C MET A 1 54.00 13.64 -14.64
N LYS A 2 54.35 12.46 -14.10
CA LYS A 2 53.34 11.49 -13.60
C LYS A 2 52.37 12.02 -12.53
N LYS A 3 52.84 12.80 -11.56
CA LYS A 3 51.98 13.40 -10.51
C LYS A 3 50.98 14.44 -11.04
N GLN A 4 51.35 15.22 -12.04
CA GLN A 4 50.47 16.22 -12.64
C GLN A 4 49.38 15.57 -13.52
N MET A 5 49.70 14.49 -14.24
CA MET A 5 48.70 13.70 -14.95
C MET A 5 47.69 13.04 -14.01
N ALA A 6 48.16 12.48 -12.89
CA ALA A 6 47.27 11.86 -11.89
C ALA A 6 46.29 12.88 -11.28
N ALA A 7 46.77 14.09 -10.96
CA ALA A 7 45.93 15.17 -10.47
C ALA A 7 44.88 15.63 -11.51
N ALA A 8 45.28 15.75 -12.78
CA ALA A 8 44.35 16.13 -13.86
C ALA A 8 43.25 15.08 -14.09
N LEU A 9 43.60 13.79 -14.06
CA LEU A 9 42.63 12.69 -14.18
C LEU A 9 41.66 12.64 -12.99
N LEU A 10 42.14 12.93 -11.78
CA LEU A 10 41.30 13.02 -10.58
C LEU A 10 40.27 14.15 -10.72
N ILE A 11 40.69 15.34 -11.17
CA ILE A 11 39.82 16.50 -11.36
C ILE A 11 38.74 16.19 -12.42
N ILE A 12 39.14 15.60 -13.55
CA ILE A 12 38.20 15.19 -14.60
C ILE A 12 37.19 14.17 -14.04
N GLY A 13 37.66 13.20 -13.25
CA GLY A 13 36.79 12.23 -12.59
C GLY A 13 35.76 12.88 -11.65
N VAL A 14 36.18 13.85 -10.83
CA VAL A 14 35.29 14.59 -9.93
C VAL A 14 34.28 15.43 -10.70
N VAL A 15 34.69 16.09 -11.80
CA VAL A 15 33.78 16.87 -12.65
C VAL A 15 32.76 15.96 -13.32
N ILE A 16 33.18 14.84 -13.91
CA ILE A 16 32.27 13.86 -14.53
C ILE A 16 31.29 13.30 -13.50
N PHE A 17 31.76 12.96 -12.29
CA PHE A 17 30.90 12.48 -11.22
C PHE A 17 29.89 13.56 -10.77
N GLY A 18 30.34 14.80 -10.59
CA GLY A 18 29.46 15.92 -10.23
C GLY A 18 28.39 16.21 -11.29
N VAL A 19 28.76 16.15 -12.57
CA VAL A 19 27.82 16.26 -13.70
C VAL A 19 26.83 15.11 -13.69
N ALA A 20 27.28 13.87 -13.51
CA ALA A 20 26.39 12.71 -13.41
C ALA A 20 25.41 12.84 -12.23
N VAL A 21 25.88 13.22 -11.04
CA VAL A 21 25.02 13.47 -9.88
C VAL A 21 24.01 14.57 -10.18
N TRP A 22 24.39 15.66 -10.88
CA TRP A 22 23.47 16.73 -11.24
C TRP A 22 22.38 16.28 -12.23
N PHE A 23 22.73 15.45 -13.22
CA PHE A 23 21.79 14.87 -14.19
C PHE A 23 20.84 13.86 -13.54
N PHE A 24 21.31 13.08 -12.56
CA PHE A 24 20.50 12.07 -11.86
C PHE A 24 19.97 12.53 -10.50
N ARG A 25 20.10 13.81 -10.14
CA ARG A 25 19.81 14.31 -8.79
C ARG A 25 18.40 14.01 -8.32
N ASP A 26 17.41 14.07 -9.21
CA ASP A 26 16.00 13.87 -8.86
C ASP A 26 15.72 12.39 -8.61
N THR A 27 16.30 11.50 -9.43
CA THR A 27 16.26 10.05 -9.22
C THR A 27 16.95 9.67 -7.91
N ILE A 28 18.15 10.19 -7.66
CA ILE A 28 18.88 9.95 -6.41
C ILE A 28 18.08 10.47 -5.22
N SER A 29 17.53 11.68 -5.31
CA SER A 29 16.68 12.28 -4.27
C SER A 29 15.44 11.43 -3.99
N TYR A 30 14.79 10.90 -5.03
CA TYR A 30 13.64 10.01 -4.91
C TYR A 30 13.98 8.74 -4.13
N TYR A 31 15.05 8.03 -4.50
CA TYR A 31 15.45 6.82 -3.80
C TYR A 31 15.91 7.07 -2.37
N ILE A 32 16.60 8.19 -2.11
CA ILE A 32 16.94 8.59 -0.73
C ILE A 32 15.69 8.86 0.10
N LYS A 33 14.69 9.58 -0.46
CA LYS A 33 13.41 9.82 0.22
C LYS A 33 12.68 8.52 0.51
N LEU A 34 12.64 7.59 -0.42
CA LEU A 34 12.04 6.27 -0.22
C LEU A 34 12.76 5.48 0.88
N TYR A 35 14.09 5.45 0.84
CA TYR A 35 14.90 4.76 1.86
C TYR A 35 14.65 5.35 3.26
N ASN A 36 14.65 6.67 3.37
CA ASN A 36 14.38 7.35 4.64
C ASN A 36 12.94 7.12 5.11
N ALA A 37 11.95 7.17 4.20
CA ALA A 37 10.56 6.88 4.53
C ALA A 37 10.39 5.44 5.05
N LYS A 38 11.07 4.47 4.43
CA LYS A 38 11.08 3.08 4.89
C LYS A 38 11.71 2.98 6.29
N GLN A 39 12.88 3.57 6.51
CA GLN A 39 13.54 3.54 7.82
C GLN A 39 12.67 4.15 8.94
N ILE A 40 11.99 5.25 8.64
CA ILE A 40 11.04 5.88 9.58
C ILE A 40 9.83 4.97 9.82
N GLY A 41 9.30 4.35 8.76
CA GLY A 41 8.20 3.38 8.83
C GLY A 41 8.55 2.15 9.67
N ASP A 42 9.69 1.52 9.40
CA ASP A 42 10.20 0.36 10.12
C ASP A 42 10.37 0.67 11.63
N ARG A 43 10.91 1.86 11.94
CA ARG A 43 11.04 2.32 13.33
C ARG A 43 9.68 2.51 13.99
N TYR A 44 8.75 3.21 13.31
CA TYR A 44 7.42 3.42 13.83
C TYR A 44 6.68 2.09 14.07
N TYR A 45 6.81 1.15 13.13
CA TYR A 45 6.28 -0.20 13.26
C TYR A 45 6.84 -0.93 14.49
N ALA A 46 8.14 -0.78 14.78
CA ALA A 46 8.79 -1.43 15.90
C ALA A 46 8.45 -0.79 17.26
N GLU A 47 8.37 0.55 17.31
CA GLU A 47 8.33 1.31 18.57
C GLU A 47 6.93 1.76 18.99
N TYR A 48 5.96 1.87 18.05
CA TYR A 48 4.63 2.34 18.38
C TYR A 48 3.89 1.34 19.27
N LYS A 49 3.47 1.78 20.45
CA LYS A 49 2.91 0.91 21.50
C LYS A 49 1.47 0.48 21.25
N PHE A 50 0.69 1.30 20.53
CA PHE A 50 -0.75 1.10 20.34
C PHE A 50 -1.03 0.49 18.96
N ILE A 51 -0.35 -0.62 18.69
CA ILE A 51 -0.53 -1.43 17.50
C ILE A 51 -0.87 -2.87 17.89
N ASN A 52 -1.90 -3.42 17.26
CA ASN A 52 -2.21 -4.84 17.31
C ASN A 52 -1.80 -5.45 15.97
N LYS A 53 -0.73 -6.24 15.99
CA LYS A 53 -0.11 -6.81 14.78
C LYS A 53 -0.67 -8.18 14.44
N ASN A 54 -0.63 -8.51 13.15
CA ASN A 54 -0.77 -9.86 12.62
C ASN A 54 -2.10 -10.51 13.02
N ILE A 55 -3.18 -9.71 13.06
CA ILE A 55 -4.52 -10.18 13.33
C ILE A 55 -5.00 -10.97 12.12
N LYS A 56 -5.43 -12.22 12.33
CA LYS A 56 -6.05 -13.01 11.28
C LYS A 56 -7.42 -12.43 10.94
N PHE A 57 -7.71 -12.35 9.64
CA PHE A 57 -9.02 -11.99 9.12
C PHE A 57 -9.39 -12.97 8.01
N GLY A 58 -10.69 -13.30 7.91
CA GLY A 58 -11.17 -14.28 6.94
C GLY A 58 -10.52 -15.66 7.07
N ALA A 59 -10.53 -16.42 5.97
CA ALA A 59 -10.06 -17.82 5.92
C ALA A 59 -8.63 -17.97 5.36
N SER A 60 -8.01 -16.90 4.86
CA SER A 60 -6.65 -16.94 4.29
C SER A 60 -5.58 -16.83 5.38
N GLU A 61 -4.30 -16.96 4.99
CA GLU A 61 -3.17 -16.67 5.88
C GLU A 61 -2.78 -15.18 5.90
N ALA A 62 -3.46 -14.34 5.12
CA ALA A 62 -3.29 -12.89 5.17
C ALA A 62 -3.69 -12.34 6.55
N LYS A 63 -3.04 -11.26 6.95
CA LYS A 63 -3.20 -10.67 8.28
C LYS A 63 -3.27 -9.15 8.17
N LEU A 64 -3.85 -8.52 9.16
CA LEU A 64 -3.92 -7.07 9.25
C LEU A 64 -3.32 -6.56 10.55
N ASP A 65 -2.90 -5.30 10.51
CA ASP A 65 -2.48 -4.56 11.68
C ASP A 65 -3.47 -3.43 11.94
N VAL A 66 -3.80 -3.22 13.22
CA VAL A 66 -4.62 -2.09 13.68
C VAL A 66 -3.75 -1.16 14.50
N TYR A 67 -3.63 0.09 14.05
CA TYR A 67 -2.97 1.17 14.76
C TYR A 67 -4.03 2.10 15.31
N ARG A 68 -3.97 2.43 16.60
CA ARG A 68 -4.99 3.24 17.26
C ARG A 68 -4.37 4.34 18.12
N PRO A 69 -5.08 5.45 18.36
CA PRO A 69 -4.71 6.39 19.41
C PRO A 69 -4.58 5.71 20.77
N GLU A 70 -3.78 6.30 21.67
CA GLU A 70 -3.52 5.76 23.01
C GLU A 70 -4.81 5.64 23.84
N ASN A 71 -5.60 6.72 23.86
CA ASN A 71 -6.83 6.86 24.64
C ASN A 71 -7.97 7.25 23.70
N GLY A 72 -9.20 7.01 24.14
CA GLY A 72 -10.43 7.42 23.47
C GLY A 72 -11.09 6.34 22.62
N ASP A 73 -12.27 6.65 22.11
CA ASP A 73 -13.12 5.80 21.29
C ASP A 73 -13.90 6.63 20.26
N GLY A 74 -14.71 5.95 19.44
CA GLY A 74 -15.53 6.59 18.40
C GLY A 74 -14.71 7.24 17.28
N TYR A 75 -13.45 6.82 17.11
CA TYR A 75 -12.56 7.40 16.12
C TYR A 75 -12.95 7.02 14.69
N PRO A 76 -12.87 7.93 13.71
CA PRO A 76 -12.92 7.54 12.31
C PRO A 76 -11.84 6.50 11.99
N VAL A 77 -12.15 5.63 11.03
CA VAL A 77 -11.30 4.49 10.66
C VAL A 77 -10.84 4.65 9.21
N LEU A 78 -9.56 4.45 8.97
CA LEU A 78 -8.97 4.36 7.64
C LEU A 78 -8.46 2.94 7.42
N ILE A 79 -9.05 2.22 6.47
CA ILE A 79 -8.44 0.99 5.93
C ILE A 79 -7.50 1.42 4.80
N PHE A 80 -6.23 1.04 4.85
CA PHE A 80 -5.26 1.37 3.79
C PHE A 80 -4.60 0.10 3.25
N VAL A 81 -4.81 -0.20 1.97
CA VAL A 81 -4.29 -1.40 1.32
C VAL A 81 -3.06 -1.10 0.47
N HIS A 82 -2.01 -1.88 0.68
CA HIS A 82 -0.72 -1.69 0.01
C HIS A 82 -0.79 -1.94 -1.50
N GLY A 83 0.09 -1.29 -2.25
CA GLY A 83 0.32 -1.59 -3.67
C GLY A 83 1.40 -2.67 -3.87
N GLY A 84 1.87 -2.79 -5.12
CA GLY A 84 2.95 -3.71 -5.49
C GLY A 84 2.58 -4.66 -6.63
N SER A 85 1.82 -4.17 -7.61
CA SER A 85 1.48 -4.93 -8.82
C SER A 85 0.93 -6.34 -8.55
N TRP A 86 0.13 -6.51 -7.49
CA TRP A 86 -0.51 -7.78 -7.07
C TRP A 86 0.43 -8.94 -6.72
N ASN A 87 1.75 -8.81 -6.96
CA ASN A 87 2.74 -9.87 -6.78
C ASN A 87 3.90 -9.48 -5.83
N SER A 88 3.84 -8.27 -5.26
CA SER A 88 4.81 -7.73 -4.30
C SER A 88 4.11 -6.78 -3.32
N GLY A 89 4.85 -6.36 -2.30
CA GLY A 89 4.36 -5.49 -1.23
C GLY A 89 4.05 -6.26 0.05
N GLU A 90 3.85 -5.51 1.11
CA GLU A 90 3.53 -5.97 2.47
C GLU A 90 2.99 -4.76 3.27
N LYS A 91 2.17 -5.02 4.28
CA LYS A 91 1.54 -3.99 5.14
C LYS A 91 2.56 -3.14 5.89
N GLU A 92 3.71 -3.70 6.29
CA GLU A 92 4.78 -2.99 7.01
C GLU A 92 5.29 -1.78 6.23
N LEU A 93 5.37 -1.87 4.90
CA LEU A 93 5.81 -0.76 4.04
C LEU A 93 4.90 0.48 4.16
N TYR A 94 3.68 0.32 4.66
CA TYR A 94 2.68 1.37 4.78
C TYR A 94 2.44 1.80 6.23
N ALA A 95 3.24 1.34 7.20
CA ALA A 95 3.27 1.90 8.56
C ALA A 95 3.39 3.44 8.61
N PRO A 96 4.08 4.14 7.68
CA PRO A 96 4.06 5.60 7.62
C PRO A 96 2.67 6.22 7.43
N VAL A 97 1.70 5.50 6.83
CA VAL A 97 0.30 5.96 6.74
C VAL A 97 -0.28 6.08 8.15
N ALA A 98 -0.17 5.02 8.95
CA ALA A 98 -0.60 5.03 10.34
C ALA A 98 0.11 6.12 11.15
N GLN A 99 1.43 6.27 10.96
CA GLN A 99 2.22 7.31 11.63
C GLN A 99 1.66 8.73 11.40
N LYS A 100 1.07 8.99 10.23
CA LYS A 100 0.49 10.30 9.90
C LYS A 100 -0.92 10.49 10.42
N PHE A 101 -1.77 9.46 10.38
CA PHE A 101 -3.18 9.60 10.69
C PHE A 101 -3.52 9.31 12.16
N VAL A 102 -2.80 8.42 12.83
CA VAL A 102 -3.08 8.09 14.24
C VAL A 102 -2.99 9.32 15.17
N PRO A 103 -1.98 10.22 15.04
CA PRO A 103 -1.94 11.45 15.84
C PRO A 103 -3.12 12.40 15.62
N LEU A 104 -3.89 12.23 14.54
CA LEU A 104 -5.08 13.02 14.22
C LEU A 104 -6.37 12.39 14.80
N GLY A 105 -6.26 11.34 15.62
CA GLY A 105 -7.42 10.63 16.16
C GLY A 105 -8.11 9.76 15.12
N ILE A 106 -7.35 9.08 14.26
CA ILE A 106 -7.87 8.12 13.27
C ILE A 106 -7.29 6.74 13.60
N VAL A 107 -8.16 5.74 13.68
CA VAL A 107 -7.73 4.34 13.74
C VAL A 107 -7.36 3.91 12.32
N VAL A 108 -6.19 3.31 12.14
CA VAL A 108 -5.70 2.87 10.83
C VAL A 108 -5.57 1.36 10.80
N VAL A 109 -6.22 0.74 9.82
CA VAL A 109 -6.14 -0.69 9.55
C VAL A 109 -5.34 -0.91 8.27
N ILE A 110 -4.28 -1.71 8.33
CA ILE A 110 -3.45 -2.03 7.17
C ILE A 110 -3.43 -3.56 6.99
N PRO A 111 -4.22 -4.10 6.04
CA PRO A 111 -4.20 -5.52 5.72
C PRO A 111 -3.10 -5.87 4.71
N ASP A 112 -2.60 -7.10 4.81
CA ASP A 112 -1.94 -7.82 3.72
C ASP A 112 -2.97 -8.52 2.83
N TYR A 113 -2.53 -8.94 1.65
CA TYR A 113 -3.21 -9.94 0.82
C TYR A 113 -2.19 -10.94 0.25
N THR A 114 -2.66 -12.12 -0.13
CA THR A 114 -1.83 -13.16 -0.73
C THR A 114 -1.36 -12.73 -2.10
N LEU A 115 -0.04 -12.76 -2.33
CA LEU A 115 0.56 -12.30 -3.58
C LEU A 115 0.47 -13.36 -4.70
N HIS A 116 0.25 -12.89 -5.93
CA HIS A 116 0.47 -13.70 -7.14
C HIS A 116 1.94 -14.18 -7.18
N PRO A 117 2.25 -15.42 -7.63
CA PRO A 117 1.40 -16.39 -8.34
C PRO A 117 0.63 -17.37 -7.46
N LYS A 118 0.63 -17.21 -6.13
CA LYS A 118 -0.08 -18.15 -5.25
C LYS A 118 -1.60 -18.11 -5.46
N VAL A 119 -2.11 -16.93 -5.82
CA VAL A 119 -3.54 -16.67 -6.04
C VAL A 119 -3.73 -15.70 -7.21
N THR A 120 -4.95 -15.63 -7.73
CA THR A 120 -5.38 -14.64 -8.74
C THR A 120 -5.98 -13.40 -8.07
N TYR A 121 -6.28 -12.37 -8.88
CA TYR A 121 -6.94 -11.16 -8.38
C TYR A 121 -8.27 -11.42 -7.67
N ARG A 122 -8.99 -12.51 -7.99
CA ARG A 122 -10.28 -12.84 -7.38
C ARG A 122 -10.12 -13.14 -5.89
N ALA A 123 -9.23 -14.07 -5.55
CA ALA A 123 -8.92 -14.40 -4.17
C ALA A 123 -8.32 -13.21 -3.40
N GLN A 124 -7.51 -12.37 -4.06
CA GLN A 124 -7.02 -11.12 -3.47
C GLN A 124 -8.18 -10.14 -3.16
N THR A 125 -9.17 -10.07 -4.05
CA THR A 125 -10.36 -9.24 -3.85
C THR A 125 -11.24 -9.79 -2.73
N GLU A 126 -11.38 -11.11 -2.64
CA GLU A 126 -12.08 -11.81 -1.54
C GLU A 126 -11.41 -11.51 -0.18
N GLU A 127 -10.08 -11.54 -0.12
CA GLU A 127 -9.33 -11.16 1.08
C GLU A 127 -9.58 -9.69 1.44
N MET A 128 -9.62 -8.77 0.47
CA MET A 128 -9.94 -7.36 0.77
C MET A 128 -11.38 -7.16 1.24
N ALA A 129 -12.34 -7.91 0.70
CA ALA A 129 -13.71 -7.91 1.20
C ALA A 129 -13.76 -8.45 2.64
N ALA A 130 -13.04 -9.53 2.93
CA ALA A 130 -12.93 -10.09 4.27
C ALA A 130 -12.27 -9.12 5.27
N ALA A 131 -11.25 -8.38 4.86
CA ALA A 131 -10.61 -7.36 5.71
C ALA A 131 -11.55 -6.18 6.01
N ILE A 132 -12.35 -5.75 5.03
CA ILE A 132 -13.37 -4.71 5.20
C ILE A 132 -14.46 -5.20 6.15
N ALA A 133 -15.03 -6.39 5.92
CA ALA A 133 -16.03 -7.00 6.79
C ALA A 133 -15.51 -7.16 8.22
N TRP A 134 -14.31 -7.72 8.38
CA TRP A 134 -13.66 -7.84 9.67
C TRP A 134 -13.55 -6.48 10.37
N THR A 135 -13.18 -5.43 9.65
CA THR A 135 -13.10 -4.08 10.22
C THR A 135 -14.46 -3.57 10.68
N ILE A 136 -15.52 -3.74 9.88
CA ILE A 136 -16.89 -3.34 10.27
C ILE A 136 -17.32 -4.03 11.57
N GLU A 137 -17.04 -5.32 11.70
CA GLU A 137 -17.46 -6.13 12.85
C GLU A 137 -16.61 -5.88 14.11
N ASN A 138 -15.32 -5.56 13.95
CA ASN A 138 -14.35 -5.66 15.03
C ASN A 138 -13.76 -4.33 15.48
N ILE A 139 -13.86 -3.25 14.69
CA ILE A 139 -13.03 -2.05 14.94
C ILE A 139 -13.40 -1.29 16.22
N SER A 140 -14.62 -1.46 16.73
CA SER A 140 -15.05 -0.88 18.02
C SER A 140 -14.17 -1.28 19.19
N GLN A 141 -13.66 -2.52 19.22
CA GLN A 141 -12.77 -2.95 20.31
C GLN A 141 -11.38 -2.27 20.26
N PHE A 142 -11.05 -1.63 19.13
CA PHE A 142 -9.82 -0.87 18.93
C PHE A 142 -10.05 0.65 19.01
N GLY A 143 -11.24 1.08 19.47
CA GLY A 143 -11.61 2.49 19.61
C GLY A 143 -12.12 3.14 18.32
N GLY A 144 -12.29 2.38 17.23
CA GLY A 144 -12.86 2.90 15.98
C GLY A 144 -14.39 2.87 15.97
N ASP A 145 -15.01 3.81 15.27
CA ASP A 145 -16.44 3.80 14.97
C ASP A 145 -16.70 3.02 13.66
N PRO A 146 -17.40 1.87 13.70
CA PRO A 146 -17.66 1.06 12.52
C PRO A 146 -18.57 1.77 11.50
N LYS A 147 -19.24 2.86 11.91
CA LYS A 147 -20.05 3.70 11.01
C LYS A 147 -19.26 4.83 10.37
N ARG A 148 -17.94 4.90 10.60
CA ARG A 148 -17.05 5.97 10.10
C ARG A 148 -15.79 5.40 9.43
N ILE A 149 -16.00 4.40 8.57
CA ILE A 149 -14.91 3.73 7.85
C ILE A 149 -14.70 4.36 6.48
N VAL A 150 -13.47 4.74 6.17
CA VAL A 150 -13.01 5.08 4.81
C VAL A 150 -12.05 4.00 4.34
N VAL A 151 -12.27 3.51 3.13
CA VAL A 151 -11.36 2.54 2.48
C VAL A 151 -10.43 3.27 1.54
N SER A 152 -9.16 2.94 1.58
CA SER A 152 -8.12 3.52 0.73
C SER A 152 -7.16 2.45 0.27
N GLY A 153 -6.48 2.72 -0.83
CA GLY A 153 -5.39 1.87 -1.29
C GLY A 153 -4.48 2.59 -2.26
N HIS A 154 -3.34 1.97 -2.52
CA HIS A 154 -2.38 2.46 -3.51
C HIS A 154 -2.18 1.43 -4.62
N SER A 155 -2.18 1.87 -5.88
CA SER A 155 -1.87 1.04 -7.05
C SER A 155 -2.74 -0.24 -7.09
N ALA A 156 -2.14 -1.42 -6.98
CA ALA A 156 -2.84 -2.71 -6.91
C ALA A 156 -3.85 -2.78 -5.74
N GLY A 157 -3.50 -2.31 -4.54
CA GLY A 157 -4.41 -2.32 -3.39
C GLY A 157 -5.63 -1.42 -3.56
N ALA A 158 -5.47 -0.29 -4.25
CA ALA A 158 -6.61 0.53 -4.66
C ALA A 158 -7.51 -0.22 -5.64
N GLN A 159 -6.92 -0.93 -6.61
CA GLN A 159 -7.68 -1.69 -7.59
C GLN A 159 -8.52 -2.80 -6.92
N LEU A 160 -7.89 -3.58 -6.02
CA LEU A 160 -8.55 -4.68 -5.30
C LEU A 160 -9.68 -4.18 -4.40
N THR A 161 -9.46 -3.10 -3.65
CA THR A 161 -10.51 -2.51 -2.80
C THR A 161 -11.62 -1.85 -3.61
N ALA A 162 -11.31 -1.26 -4.76
CA ALA A 162 -12.34 -0.77 -5.68
C ALA A 162 -13.22 -1.91 -6.20
N LEU A 163 -12.64 -3.06 -6.57
CA LEU A 163 -13.41 -4.25 -6.95
C LEU A 163 -14.30 -4.73 -5.81
N ALA A 164 -13.76 -4.87 -4.60
CA ALA A 164 -14.49 -5.33 -3.42
C ALA A 164 -15.69 -4.43 -3.06
N LEU A 165 -15.60 -3.13 -3.32
CA LEU A 165 -16.66 -2.15 -3.04
C LEU A 165 -17.64 -1.95 -4.20
N SER A 166 -17.21 -2.16 -5.44
CA SER A 166 -18.04 -1.89 -6.63
C SER A 166 -18.88 -3.07 -7.08
N ASP A 167 -18.40 -4.30 -6.87
CA ASP A 167 -19.19 -5.51 -7.09
C ASP A 167 -19.77 -5.99 -5.75
N PRO A 168 -21.10 -5.95 -5.57
CA PRO A 168 -21.73 -6.28 -4.29
C PRO A 168 -21.58 -7.76 -3.90
N THR A 169 -21.18 -8.64 -4.82
CA THR A 169 -21.02 -10.07 -4.51
C THR A 169 -19.96 -10.32 -3.44
N TRP A 170 -18.89 -9.52 -3.43
CA TRP A 170 -17.77 -9.71 -2.52
C TRP A 170 -18.13 -9.45 -1.05
N LEU A 171 -18.74 -8.29 -0.75
CA LEU A 171 -19.14 -7.98 0.63
C LEU A 171 -20.39 -8.77 1.07
N LYS A 172 -21.31 -9.11 0.14
CA LYS A 172 -22.46 -9.95 0.46
C LYS A 172 -22.08 -11.36 0.93
N ALA A 173 -20.93 -11.88 0.50
CA ALA A 173 -20.40 -13.15 1.01
C ALA A 173 -20.10 -13.11 2.52
N TRP A 174 -19.99 -11.90 3.09
CA TRP A 174 -19.78 -11.63 4.51
C TRP A 174 -21.00 -10.94 5.15
N ASP A 175 -22.19 -11.03 4.55
CA ASP A 175 -23.41 -10.35 5.03
C ASP A 175 -23.29 -8.82 5.16
N HIS A 176 -22.35 -8.21 4.42
CA HIS A 176 -22.06 -6.78 4.43
C HIS A 176 -22.32 -6.09 3.08
N SER A 177 -22.30 -4.76 3.08
CA SER A 177 -22.54 -3.92 1.90
C SER A 177 -21.58 -2.73 1.86
N ALA A 178 -21.22 -2.30 0.64
CA ALA A 178 -20.42 -1.09 0.43
C ALA A 178 -21.10 0.19 0.95
N SER A 179 -22.41 0.18 1.23
CA SER A 179 -23.11 1.29 1.88
C SER A 179 -22.72 1.52 3.34
N GLU A 180 -22.04 0.57 3.98
CA GLU A 180 -21.58 0.67 5.37
C GLU A 180 -20.27 1.46 5.49
N VAL A 181 -19.55 1.67 4.38
CA VAL A 181 -18.36 2.54 4.35
C VAL A 181 -18.72 3.96 3.94
N CYS A 182 -18.09 4.95 4.56
CA CYS A 182 -18.37 6.38 4.34
C CYS A 182 -17.69 6.96 3.10
N GLY A 183 -16.69 6.27 2.55
CA GLY A 183 -15.96 6.77 1.40
C GLY A 183 -14.85 5.84 0.94
N TYR A 184 -14.37 6.13 -0.27
CA TYR A 184 -13.28 5.42 -0.92
C TYR A 184 -12.24 6.41 -1.46
N ILE A 185 -10.95 6.10 -1.27
CA ILE A 185 -9.82 6.88 -1.77
C ILE A 185 -8.87 5.96 -2.54
N GLY A 186 -8.98 5.95 -3.88
CA GLY A 186 -8.06 5.19 -4.72
C GLY A 186 -6.87 6.02 -5.19
N VAL A 187 -5.65 5.61 -4.84
CA VAL A 187 -4.42 6.35 -5.19
C VAL A 187 -3.66 5.65 -6.31
N SER A 188 -3.51 6.31 -7.46
CA SER A 188 -2.62 5.89 -8.57
C SER A 188 -2.89 4.47 -9.08
N SER A 189 -4.16 4.10 -9.24
CA SER A 189 -4.57 2.73 -9.59
C SER A 189 -4.97 2.59 -11.07
N PRO A 190 -4.64 1.45 -11.72
CA PRO A 190 -5.27 1.08 -12.98
C PRO A 190 -6.64 0.44 -12.70
N PHE A 191 -7.71 1.24 -12.68
CA PHE A 191 -9.06 0.72 -12.41
C PHE A 191 -9.64 -0.11 -13.57
N ASP A 192 -9.35 0.30 -14.81
CA ASP A 192 -9.69 -0.47 -16.01
C ASP A 192 -8.46 -1.21 -16.50
N ILE A 193 -8.40 -2.51 -16.17
CA ILE A 193 -7.27 -3.39 -16.52
C ILE A 193 -7.19 -3.61 -18.03
N ASN A 194 -8.32 -3.67 -18.74
CA ASN A 194 -8.32 -3.85 -20.20
C ASN A 194 -7.79 -2.60 -20.90
N ALA A 195 -8.19 -1.41 -20.45
CA ALA A 195 -7.64 -0.15 -20.93
C ALA A 195 -6.14 -0.04 -20.60
N GLN A 196 -5.72 -0.45 -19.40
CA GLN A 196 -4.30 -0.48 -19.02
C GLN A 196 -3.48 -1.40 -19.91
N MET A 197 -3.94 -2.64 -20.15
CA MET A 197 -3.26 -3.58 -21.06
C MET A 197 -3.18 -3.03 -22.49
N THR A 198 -4.24 -2.39 -22.97
CA THR A 198 -4.26 -1.75 -24.30
C THR A 198 -3.24 -0.61 -24.37
N PHE A 199 -3.18 0.24 -23.34
CA PHE A 199 -2.21 1.33 -23.26
C PHE A 199 -0.77 0.81 -23.26
N GLU A 200 -0.46 -0.22 -22.47
CA GLU A 200 0.88 -0.81 -22.42
C GLU A 200 1.30 -1.36 -23.79
N ARG A 201 0.42 -2.12 -24.46
CA ARG A 201 0.66 -2.62 -25.83
C ARG A 201 0.92 -1.48 -26.81
N SER A 202 0.21 -0.36 -26.70
CA SER A 202 0.41 0.82 -27.55
C SER A 202 1.79 1.48 -27.38
N LYS A 203 2.45 1.25 -26.25
CA LYS A 203 3.81 1.73 -25.95
C LYS A 203 4.90 0.72 -26.32
N GLY A 204 4.55 -0.41 -26.93
CA GLY A 204 5.47 -1.52 -27.20
C GLY A 204 5.81 -2.35 -25.95
N ASN A 205 5.04 -2.18 -24.87
CA ASN A 205 5.17 -2.99 -23.66
C ASN A 205 4.13 -4.12 -23.69
N GLU A 206 4.58 -5.36 -23.56
CA GLU A 206 3.68 -6.49 -23.29
C GLU A 206 3.89 -6.93 -21.84
N SER A 207 3.09 -6.38 -20.92
CA SER A 207 3.10 -6.87 -19.54
C SER A 207 2.64 -8.32 -19.52
N LYS A 208 3.54 -9.20 -19.07
CA LYS A 208 3.21 -10.60 -18.79
C LYS A 208 2.43 -10.75 -17.49
N LEU A 209 2.49 -9.74 -16.62
CA LEU A 209 1.91 -9.80 -15.29
C LEU A 209 0.40 -9.54 -15.30
N LEU A 210 -0.06 -8.53 -16.05
CA LEU A 210 -1.49 -8.21 -16.08
C LEU A 210 -2.34 -9.40 -16.59
N PRO A 211 -1.99 -10.07 -17.70
CA PRO A 211 -2.67 -11.30 -18.10
C PRO A 211 -2.57 -12.39 -17.03
N ALA A 212 -1.37 -12.65 -16.49
CA ALA A 212 -1.19 -13.72 -15.50
C ALA A 212 -1.99 -13.52 -14.20
N VAL A 213 -2.29 -12.27 -13.84
CA VAL A 213 -3.07 -11.94 -12.63
C VAL A 213 -4.57 -11.95 -12.90
N PHE A 214 -5.01 -11.53 -14.10
CA PHE A 214 -6.41 -11.22 -14.42
C PHE A 214 -7.09 -12.14 -15.46
N GLU A 215 -6.35 -12.97 -16.19
CA GLU A 215 -6.89 -14.05 -17.04
C GLU A 215 -7.01 -15.37 -16.25
#